data_AF-A0A914Y583-F1
#
_entry.id   AF-A0A914Y583-F1
#
_cell.length_a   1.000
_cell.length_b   1.000
_cell.length_c   1.000
_cell.angle_alpha   90.00
_cell.angle_beta   90.00
_cell.angle_gamma   90.00
#
_symmetry.space_group_name_H-M   'P 1'
#
loop_
_entity.id
_entity.type
_entity.pdbx_description
1 polymer ?
#
loop_
_entity_poly.entity_id
_entity_poly.type
_entity_poly.pdbx_seq_one_letter_code
_entity_poly.pdbx_strand_id
1 'polypeptide(L)'
;MFRFYSPISKPEEKGYFEIIMKIYSPSSENPNQGIFSTYMDSLPLNSEITISGPFGRFGYLSNGDFLVNAKAVMKYTSIAMISGGSGLTPMLPIIREVFKENNINGPKISLIYTNKTEDDVIQRFEFIYLQ
;
A
#
# COMPACT_ATOMS: atom_id res chain seq x y z
N MET A 1 19.34 -5.77 7.25
CA MET A 1 18.33 -4.71 7.51
C MET A 1 17.03 -5.15 6.87
N PHE A 2 15.91 -5.14 7.59
CA PHE A 2 14.61 -5.50 7.03
C PHE A 2 13.75 -4.25 6.82
N ARG A 3 12.92 -4.26 5.77
CA ARG A 3 11.98 -3.19 5.42
C ARG A 3 10.65 -3.80 5.00
N PHE A 4 9.56 -3.20 5.44
CA PHE A 4 8.21 -3.63 5.10
C PHE A 4 7.72 -2.86 3.88
N TYR A 5 7.16 -3.59 2.92
CA TYR A 5 6.50 -3.05 1.74
C TYR A 5 5.14 -3.72 1.59
N SER A 6 4.15 -2.94 1.16
CA SER A 6 2.83 -3.44 0.82
C SER A 6 2.76 -3.62 -0.70
N PRO A 7 2.60 -4.85 -1.20
CA PRO A 7 2.35 -5.07 -2.61
C PRO A 7 1.08 -4.35 -3.05
N ILE A 8 1.12 -3.83 -4.28
CA ILE A 8 -0.03 -3.20 -4.93
C ILE A 8 -0.59 -4.04 -6.06
N SER A 9 0.05 -5.14 -6.44
CA SER A 9 -0.51 -6.09 -7.41
C SER A 9 -1.80 -6.71 -6.89
N LYS A 10 -2.67 -7.15 -7.79
CA LYS A 10 -3.90 -7.85 -7.41
C LYS A 10 -3.58 -9.27 -6.92
N PRO A 11 -4.32 -9.82 -5.95
CA PRO A 11 -4.10 -11.18 -5.46
C PRO A 11 -4.20 -12.26 -6.55
N GLU A 12 -4.92 -12.00 -7.64
CA GLU A 12 -5.10 -12.94 -8.75
C GLU A 12 -3.96 -12.94 -9.78
N GLU A 13 -3.04 -11.96 -9.73
CA GLU A 13 -1.89 -11.89 -10.63
C GLU A 13 -0.89 -13.00 -10.31
N LYS A 14 -0.40 -13.69 -11.34
CA LYS A 14 0.46 -14.89 -11.20
C LYS A 14 1.84 -14.62 -11.76
N GLY A 15 2.86 -15.06 -11.02
CA GLY A 15 4.26 -15.03 -11.44
C GLY A 15 5.03 -13.75 -11.10
N TYR A 16 4.33 -12.70 -10.64
CA TYR A 16 4.94 -11.48 -10.14
C TYR A 16 4.07 -10.85 -9.06
N PHE A 17 4.65 -9.88 -8.36
CA PHE A 17 3.93 -8.90 -7.57
C PHE A 17 4.59 -7.54 -7.79
N GLU A 18 3.87 -6.47 -7.52
CA GLU A 18 4.35 -5.11 -7.73
C GLU A 18 4.44 -4.37 -6.40
N ILE A 19 5.49 -3.57 -6.23
CA ILE A 19 5.62 -2.63 -5.11
C ILE A 19 5.86 -1.23 -5.67
N ILE A 20 5.28 -0.23 -5.02
CA ILE A 20 5.65 1.17 -5.27
C ILE A 20 6.66 1.59 -4.21
N MET A 21 7.81 2.07 -4.66
CA MET A 21 8.88 2.55 -3.80
C MET A 21 9.26 3.96 -4.20
N LYS A 22 9.24 4.88 -3.23
CA LYS A 22 9.84 6.21 -3.40
C LYS A 22 11.34 6.12 -3.13
N ILE A 23 12.14 6.57 -4.08
CA ILE A 23 13.58 6.70 -3.91
C ILE A 23 13.87 7.95 -3.08
N TYR A 24 14.66 7.79 -2.03
CA TYR A 24 15.01 8.87 -1.12
C TYR A 24 16.52 9.03 -1.16
N SER A 25 17.01 9.91 -2.03
CA SER A 25 18.45 10.11 -2.20
C SER A 25 19.07 10.68 -0.92
N PRO A 26 20.32 10.29 -0.59
CA PRO A 26 21.12 10.98 0.42
C PRO A 26 21.21 12.48 0.16
N SER A 27 21.22 13.27 1.23
CA SER A 27 21.43 14.71 1.17
C SER A 27 22.58 15.14 2.08
N SER A 28 23.09 16.36 1.91
CA SER A 28 24.11 16.92 2.80
C SER A 28 23.63 16.98 4.26
N GLU A 29 22.33 17.20 4.48
CA GLU A 29 21.70 17.22 5.79
C GLU A 29 21.44 15.82 6.36
N ASN A 30 21.19 14.84 5.48
CA ASN A 30 20.99 13.45 5.87
C ASN A 30 21.69 12.48 4.89
N PRO A 31 22.99 12.21 5.10
CA PRO A 31 23.76 11.32 4.23
C PRO A 31 23.29 9.86 4.25
N ASN A 32 22.56 9.46 5.30
CA ASN A 32 22.05 8.10 5.50
C ASN A 32 20.57 7.97 5.09
N GLN A 33 20.02 8.95 4.39
CA GLN A 33 18.65 8.90 3.89
C GLN A 33 18.50 7.81 2.81
N GLY A 34 17.42 7.03 2.90
CA GLY A 34 17.03 6.08 1.86
C GLY A 34 18.05 5.00 1.53
N ILE A 35 18.80 4.50 2.53
CA ILE A 35 19.75 3.38 2.36
C ILE A 35 19.12 2.22 1.57
N PHE A 36 17.89 1.81 1.94
CA PHE A 36 17.24 0.69 1.25
C PHE A 36 16.71 1.05 -0.12
N SER A 37 16.07 2.22 -0.27
CA SER A 37 15.47 2.58 -1.56
C SER A 37 16.55 2.86 -2.61
N THR A 38 17.64 3.50 -2.23
CA THR A 38 18.81 3.70 -3.10
C THR A 38 19.50 2.37 -3.43
N TYR A 39 19.57 1.42 -2.48
CA TYR A 39 20.06 0.07 -2.77
C TYR A 39 19.17 -0.64 -3.79
N MET A 40 17.85 -0.58 -3.64
CA MET A 40 16.92 -1.21 -4.58
C MET A 40 16.99 -0.58 -5.97
N ASP A 41 17.15 0.74 -6.06
CA ASP A 41 17.30 1.49 -7.32
C ASP A 41 18.60 1.16 -8.05
N SER A 42 19.65 0.75 -7.32
CA SER A 42 20.94 0.39 -7.92
C SER A 42 21.02 -1.05 -8.41
N LEU A 43 20.02 -1.90 -8.12
CA LEU A 43 20.02 -3.29 -8.54
C LEU A 43 19.76 -3.40 -10.06
N PRO A 44 20.63 -4.11 -10.81
CA PRO A 44 20.32 -4.48 -12.18
C PRO A 44 19.05 -5.32 -12.27
N LEU A 45 18.37 -5.27 -13.42
CA LEU A 45 17.29 -6.20 -13.73
C LEU A 45 17.77 -7.66 -13.55
N ASN A 46 16.87 -8.52 -13.05
CA ASN A 46 17.13 -9.91 -12.68
C ASN A 46 18.01 -10.13 -11.44
N SER A 47 18.32 -9.08 -10.67
CA SER A 47 18.93 -9.25 -9.34
C SER A 47 17.99 -10.00 -8.40
N GLU A 48 18.57 -10.84 -7.54
CA GLU A 48 17.82 -11.56 -6.52
C GLU A 48 17.70 -10.74 -5.23
N ILE A 49 16.53 -10.79 -4.59
CA ILE A 49 16.27 -10.22 -3.27
C ILE A 49 15.55 -11.25 -2.40
N THR A 50 15.89 -11.32 -1.12
CA THR A 50 15.15 -12.17 -0.17
C THR A 50 13.91 -11.46 0.31
N ILE A 51 12.77 -12.14 0.20
CA ILE A 51 11.47 -11.64 0.67
C ILE A 51 10.94 -12.60 1.73
N SER A 52 10.31 -12.05 2.75
CA SER A 52 9.62 -12.81 3.80
C SER A 52 8.25 -12.20 4.04
N GLY A 53 7.27 -13.05 4.37
CA GLY A 53 5.89 -12.64 4.61
C GLY A 53 4.91 -13.81 4.45
N PRO A 54 3.58 -13.55 4.53
CA PRO A 54 2.97 -12.24 4.75
C PRO A 54 3.15 -11.73 6.18
N PHE A 55 3.23 -10.41 6.34
CA PHE A 55 3.24 -9.75 7.65
C PHE A 55 2.07 -8.77 7.75
N GLY A 56 1.43 -8.72 8.91
CA GLY A 56 0.30 -7.83 9.14
C GLY A 56 -0.59 -8.35 10.25
N ARG A 57 -1.34 -7.45 10.87
CA ARG A 57 -2.34 -7.77 11.91
C ARG A 57 -3.75 -7.34 11.53
N PHE A 58 -3.88 -6.69 10.38
CA PHE A 58 -5.11 -6.12 9.88
C PHE A 58 -5.29 -6.55 8.42
N GLY A 59 -6.51 -6.92 8.04
CA GLY A 59 -6.82 -7.33 6.67
C GLY A 59 -8.30 -7.24 6.38
N TYR A 60 -8.65 -6.84 5.17
CA TYR A 60 -10.01 -6.89 4.67
C TYR A 60 -10.32 -8.30 4.17
N LEU A 61 -11.47 -8.85 4.55
CA LEU A 61 -11.91 -10.18 4.14
C LEU A 61 -12.95 -10.08 3.03
N SER A 62 -14.12 -9.54 3.35
CA SER A 62 -15.18 -9.20 2.39
C SER A 62 -16.31 -8.43 3.08
N ASN A 63 -17.14 -7.68 2.34
CA ASN A 63 -18.42 -7.12 2.83
C ASN A 63 -18.35 -6.36 4.17
N GLY A 64 -17.22 -5.70 4.44
CA GLY A 64 -16.98 -4.95 5.68
C GLY A 64 -16.39 -5.77 6.83
N ASP A 65 -16.17 -7.08 6.65
CA ASP A 65 -15.48 -7.91 7.63
C ASP A 65 -13.97 -7.70 7.53
N PHE A 66 -13.35 -7.40 8.68
CA PHE A 66 -11.93 -7.20 8.83
C PHE A 66 -11.36 -8.16 9.87
N LEU A 67 -10.23 -8.78 9.53
CA LEU A 67 -9.36 -9.41 10.52
C LEU A 67 -8.65 -8.30 11.30
N VAL A 68 -8.78 -8.30 12.62
CA VAL A 68 -8.16 -7.31 13.51
C VAL A 68 -7.31 -8.00 14.56
N ASN A 69 -6.10 -7.46 14.77
CA ASN A 69 -5.07 -8.01 15.64
C ASN A 69 -4.71 -9.48 15.34
N ALA A 70 -4.88 -9.91 14.08
CA ALA A 70 -4.72 -11.30 13.62
C ALA A 70 -5.53 -12.33 14.42
N LYS A 71 -6.65 -11.93 15.04
CA LYS A 71 -7.40 -12.80 15.96
C LYS A 71 -8.90 -12.75 15.79
N ALA A 72 -9.47 -11.55 15.64
CA ALA A 72 -10.92 -11.37 15.61
C ALA A 72 -11.36 -10.91 14.23
N VAL A 73 -12.54 -11.37 13.81
CA VAL A 73 -13.24 -10.81 12.65
C VAL A 73 -14.24 -9.80 13.18
N MET A 74 -14.15 -8.55 12.71
CA MET A 74 -15.04 -7.47 13.08
C MET A 74 -15.64 -6.81 11.84
N LYS A 75 -16.93 -6.51 11.91
CA LYS A 75 -17.65 -5.89 10.80
C LYS A 75 -17.70 -4.37 10.95
N TYR A 76 -17.34 -3.67 9.89
CA TYR A 76 -17.37 -2.22 9.80
C TYR A 76 -18.18 -1.80 8.58
N THR A 77 -19.02 -0.78 8.75
CA THR A 77 -19.82 -0.18 7.67
C THR A 77 -19.19 1.10 7.13
N SER A 78 -18.13 1.60 7.77
CA SER A 78 -17.39 2.78 7.35
C SER A 78 -15.93 2.66 7.77
N ILE A 79 -15.01 3.05 6.88
CA ILE A 79 -13.58 2.96 7.05
C ILE A 79 -12.99 4.34 6.77
N ALA A 80 -12.41 4.96 7.80
CA ALA A 80 -11.63 6.18 7.65
C ALA A 80 -10.15 5.81 7.47
N MET A 81 -9.57 6.23 6.36
CA MET A 81 -8.17 6.00 6.02
C MET A 81 -7.44 7.35 6.01
N ILE A 82 -6.32 7.43 6.73
CA ILE A 82 -5.44 8.60 6.72
C ILE A 82 -4.06 8.11 6.31
N SER A 83 -3.52 8.67 5.23
CA SER A 83 -2.23 8.25 4.69
C SER A 83 -1.43 9.45 4.20
N GLY A 84 -0.11 9.27 4.09
CA GLY A 84 0.77 10.26 3.49
C GLY A 84 1.95 9.64 2.77
N GLY A 85 2.33 10.21 1.63
CA GLY A 85 3.39 9.68 0.76
C GLY A 85 3.16 8.20 0.40
N SER A 86 4.19 7.36 0.59
CA SER A 86 4.12 5.91 0.35
C SER A 86 3.22 5.15 1.34
N GLY A 87 2.78 5.78 2.43
CA GLY A 87 1.83 5.20 3.39
C GLY A 87 0.45 4.89 2.82
N LEU A 88 0.18 5.32 1.58
CA LEU A 88 -1.01 4.96 0.83
C LEU A 88 -1.02 3.48 0.39
N THR A 89 0.16 2.90 0.13
CA THR A 89 0.30 1.54 -0.43
C THR A 89 -0.45 0.43 0.34
N PRO A 90 -0.46 0.36 1.69
CA PRO A 90 -1.28 -0.62 2.42
C PRO A 90 -2.80 -0.40 2.27
N MET A 91 -3.25 0.80 1.88
CA MET A 91 -4.66 1.13 1.73
C MET A 91 -5.21 0.67 0.38
N LEU A 92 -4.38 0.69 -0.66
CA LEU A 92 -4.79 0.41 -2.04
C LEU A 92 -5.47 -0.96 -2.23
N PRO A 93 -4.92 -2.10 -1.72
CA PRO A 93 -5.59 -3.39 -1.88
C PRO A 93 -6.96 -3.42 -1.21
N ILE A 94 -7.12 -2.76 -0.06
CA ILE A 94 -8.39 -2.68 0.68
C ILE A 94 -9.40 -1.86 -0.12
N ILE A 95 -9.01 -0.68 -0.61
CA ILE A 95 -9.85 0.18 -1.43
C ILE A 95 -10.32 -0.59 -2.66
N ARG A 96 -9.40 -1.20 -3.40
CA ARG A 96 -9.71 -1.94 -4.62
C ARG A 96 -10.66 -3.10 -4.37
N GLU A 97 -10.47 -3.87 -3.30
CA GLU A 97 -11.36 -5.01 -3.02
C GLU A 97 -12.77 -4.55 -2.64
N VAL A 98 -12.88 -3.50 -1.80
CA VAL A 98 -14.19 -2.91 -1.46
C VAL A 98 -14.92 -2.39 -2.70
N PHE A 99 -14.21 -1.69 -3.60
CA PHE A 99 -14.81 -1.19 -4.84
C PHE A 99 -15.17 -2.32 -5.82
N LYS A 100 -14.36 -3.38 -5.91
CA LYS A 100 -14.59 -4.55 -6.77
C LYS A 100 -15.85 -5.32 -6.37
N GLU A 101 -16.16 -5.40 -5.07
CA GLU A 101 -17.40 -6.04 -4.60
C GLU A 101 -18.67 -5.36 -5.13
N ASN A 102 -18.59 -4.06 -5.49
CA ASN A 102 -19.70 -3.24 -6.00
C ASN A 102 -21.00 -3.43 -5.20
N ASN A 103 -20.87 -3.58 -3.88
CA ASN A 103 -21.97 -3.87 -2.99
C ASN A 103 -22.59 -2.58 -2.47
N ILE A 104 -23.87 -2.35 -2.75
CA ILE A 104 -24.61 -1.16 -2.26
C ILE A 104 -24.66 -1.08 -0.73
N ASN A 105 -24.53 -2.23 -0.04
CA ASN A 105 -24.46 -2.34 1.42
C ASN A 105 -23.01 -2.57 1.91
N GLY A 106 -22.02 -2.41 1.04
CA GLY A 106 -20.60 -2.51 1.38
C GLY A 106 -20.13 -1.36 2.27
N PRO A 107 -18.93 -1.47 2.88
CA PRO A 107 -18.40 -0.42 3.74
C PRO A 107 -18.09 0.85 2.93
N LYS A 108 -18.43 2.01 3.48
CA LYS A 108 -18.03 3.30 2.90
C LYS A 108 -16.57 3.61 3.23
N ILE A 109 -15.77 4.01 2.24
CA ILE A 109 -14.38 4.43 2.47
C ILE A 109 -14.29 5.96 2.40
N SER A 110 -13.67 6.56 3.41
CA SER A 110 -13.24 7.95 3.39
C SER A 110 -11.72 8.00 3.50
N LEU A 111 -11.05 8.49 2.45
CA LEU A 111 -9.59 8.61 2.40
C LEU A 111 -9.16 10.07 2.51
N ILE A 112 -8.29 10.36 3.47
CA ILE A 112 -7.50 11.59 3.52
C ILE A 112 -6.06 11.22 3.15
N TYR A 113 -5.59 11.72 2.01
CA TYR A 113 -4.24 11.45 1.50
C TYR A 113 -3.44 12.74 1.36
N THR A 114 -2.28 12.81 2.03
CA THR A 114 -1.43 14.01 2.06
C THR A 114 -0.06 13.75 1.42
N ASN A 115 0.44 14.74 0.68
CA ASN A 115 1.76 14.72 0.05
C ASN A 115 2.43 16.09 0.19
N LYS A 116 3.75 16.15 0.01
CA LYS A 116 4.47 17.43 0.08
C LYS A 116 4.18 18.31 -1.14
N THR A 117 4.14 17.69 -2.31
CA THR A 117 3.84 18.34 -3.58
C THR A 117 2.79 17.54 -4.34
N GLU A 118 2.26 18.13 -5.41
CA GLU A 118 1.31 17.48 -6.29
C GLU A 118 1.92 16.31 -7.08
N ASP A 119 3.18 16.47 -7.50
CA ASP A 119 3.95 15.44 -8.22
C ASP A 119 4.29 14.23 -7.35
N ASP A 120 4.22 14.38 -6.02
CA ASP A 120 4.46 13.30 -5.07
C ASP A 120 3.25 12.35 -4.92
N VAL A 121 2.10 12.69 -5.51
CA VAL A 121 0.86 11.91 -5.37
C VAL A 121 0.98 10.58 -6.12
N ILE A 122 1.11 9.49 -5.36
CA ILE A 122 1.17 8.13 -5.90
C ILE A 122 -0.20 7.74 -6.49
N GLN A 123 -0.19 7.12 -7.68
CA GLN A 123 -1.39 6.62 -8.37
C GLN A 123 -2.52 7.65 -8.51
N ARG A 124 -2.16 8.93 -8.70
CA ARG A 124 -3.12 10.03 -8.86
C ARG A 124 -4.29 9.70 -9.80
N PHE A 125 -4.00 9.12 -10.96
CA PHE A 125 -5.01 8.79 -11.96
C PHE A 125 -6.02 7.76 -11.45
N GLU A 126 -5.59 6.76 -10.69
CA GLU A 126 -6.48 5.72 -10.18
C GLU A 126 -7.57 6.29 -9.27
N PHE A 127 -7.22 7.23 -8.39
CA PHE A 127 -8.21 7.88 -7.52
C PHE A 127 -9.19 8.76 -8.26
N ILE A 128 -8.83 9.32 -9.42
CA ILE A 128 -9.77 10.09 -10.25
C ILE A 128 -10.87 9.18 -10.81
N TYR A 129 -10.54 7.92 -11.12
CA TYR A 129 -11.51 6.95 -11.64
C TYR A 129 -12.36 6.26 -10.57
N LEU A 130 -11.98 6.37 -9.28
CA LEU A 130 -12.66 5.74 -8.15
C LEU A 130 -13.59 6.70 -7.37
N GLN A 131 -13.93 7.85 -7.93
CA GLN A 131 -14.93 8.79 -7.39
C GLN A 131 -16.32 8.50 -7.94
#